data_AF-A0AAD4HE59-F1
#
_entry.id   AF-A0AAD4HE59-F1
#
_cell.length_a   1.000
_cell.length_b   1.000
_cell.length_c   1.000
_cell.angle_alpha   90.00
_cell.angle_beta   90.00
_cell.angle_gamma   90.00
#
_symmetry.space_group_name_H-M   'P 1'
#
loop_
_entity.id
_entity.type
_entity.pdbx_description
1 polymer ?
#
loop_
_entity_poly.entity_id
_entity_poly.type
_entity_poly.pdbx_seq_one_letter_code
_entity_poly.pdbx_strand_id
1 'polypeptide(L)'
;MKACCSSAKQHLFIERLIACMDSNMPLHIRHAALRAAHIAREEIASIDAIDDADMMTKLSPAILSVLCPHPGRTPANDDLNLFFDYSRDLCYLGLVYPLARNSGWHPYLSGDRHVDRCIGMIPQYCNSESPTQHAFYIAGILLQITSEQTSVTTLDPITEQQWWDVMKSAWSNPPYGINNACYFKILLVLVDATKKYMQIASKSDLGQLIPNLDETVERLEWDMQEERRLQEMGQEMQDSEQREGIITAAKELRTAASNMLESFGQ
;
A
#
# COMPACT_ATOMS: atom_id res chain seq x y z
N MET A 1 9.29 8.77 19.75
CA MET A 1 10.56 8.57 20.51
C MET A 1 11.44 7.66 19.66
N LYS A 2 12.36 8.22 18.86
CA LYS A 2 13.21 7.47 17.92
C LYS A 2 14.37 6.89 18.71
N ALA A 3 14.24 5.66 19.20
CA ALA A 3 15.37 4.97 19.79
C ALA A 3 16.30 4.57 18.63
N CYS A 4 17.38 5.32 18.42
CA CYS A 4 18.46 4.88 17.54
C CYS A 4 19.06 3.59 18.13
N CYS A 5 18.53 2.44 17.74
CA CYS A 5 19.22 1.18 17.90
C CYS A 5 20.56 1.29 17.15
N SER A 6 21.65 0.85 17.77
CA SER A 6 22.91 0.67 17.03
C SER A 6 22.68 -0.32 15.88
N SER A 7 23.43 -0.19 14.78
CA SER A 7 23.35 -1.11 13.63
C SER A 7 23.38 -2.59 14.06
N ALA A 8 24.25 -2.96 15.00
CA ALA A 8 24.29 -4.33 15.56
C ALA A 8 22.96 -4.79 16.22
N LYS A 9 22.24 -3.89 16.91
CA LYS A 9 20.94 -4.21 17.51
C LYS A 9 19.84 -4.35 16.45
N GLN A 10 19.90 -3.52 15.40
CA GLN A 10 18.98 -3.61 14.26
C GLN A 10 19.18 -4.92 13.51
N HIS A 11 20.43 -5.31 13.24
CA HIS A 11 20.76 -6.58 12.59
C HIS A 11 20.24 -7.77 13.41
N LEU A 12 20.54 -7.82 14.70
CA LEU A 12 20.05 -8.89 15.60
C LEU A 12 18.51 -8.91 15.68
N PHE A 13 17.86 -7.76 15.64
CA PHE A 13 16.40 -7.67 15.60
C PHE A 13 15.85 -8.31 14.32
N ILE A 14 16.44 -8.00 13.17
CA ILE A 14 16.00 -8.53 11.87
C ILE A 14 16.27 -10.03 11.76
N GLU A 15 17.43 -10.52 12.23
CA GLU A 15 17.71 -11.96 12.31
C GLU A 15 16.64 -12.71 13.12
N ARG A 16 16.22 -12.13 14.25
CA ARG A 16 15.14 -12.70 15.07
C ARG A 16 13.79 -12.66 14.35
N LEU A 17 13.49 -11.59 13.61
CA LEU A 17 12.28 -11.53 12.79
C LEU A 17 12.28 -12.64 11.74
N ILE A 18 13.38 -12.80 11.01
CA ILE A 18 13.55 -13.86 9.99
C ILE A 18 13.31 -15.24 10.62
N ALA A 19 14.00 -15.55 11.73
CA ALA A 19 13.86 -16.84 12.41
C ALA A 19 12.42 -17.09 12.90
N CYS A 20 11.72 -16.06 13.38
CA CYS A 20 10.34 -16.18 13.83
C CYS A 20 9.31 -16.26 12.69
N MET A 21 9.65 -15.78 11.48
CA MET A 21 8.79 -15.85 10.29
C MET A 21 9.01 -17.12 9.46
N ASP A 22 10.02 -17.93 9.80
CA ASP A 22 10.32 -19.22 9.16
C ASP A 22 9.08 -20.13 9.11
N SER A 23 8.92 -20.87 8.01
CA SER A 23 7.76 -21.74 7.78
C SER A 23 7.55 -22.82 8.84
N ASN A 24 8.61 -23.23 9.55
CA ASN A 24 8.55 -24.22 10.63
C ASN A 24 8.01 -23.62 11.94
N MET A 25 7.90 -22.30 12.04
CA MET A 25 7.38 -21.65 13.23
C MET A 25 5.84 -21.70 13.30
N PRO A 26 5.25 -21.85 14.50
CA PRO A 26 3.81 -21.76 14.69
C PRO A 26 3.21 -20.48 14.10
N LEU A 27 2.01 -20.59 13.52
CA LEU A 27 1.34 -19.47 12.82
C LEU A 27 1.26 -18.19 13.67
N HIS A 28 0.95 -18.33 14.97
CA HIS A 28 0.86 -17.17 15.88
C HIS A 28 2.21 -16.48 16.11
N ILE A 29 3.32 -17.22 16.10
CA ILE A 29 4.67 -16.65 16.22
C ILE A 29 5.02 -15.88 14.95
N ARG A 30 4.75 -16.48 13.78
CA ARG A 30 4.97 -15.82 12.49
C ARG A 30 4.16 -14.54 12.36
N HIS A 31 2.88 -14.57 12.74
CA HIS A 31 2.04 -13.38 12.73
C HIS A 31 2.54 -12.31 13.72
N ALA A 32 2.96 -12.70 14.94
CA ALA A 32 3.54 -11.76 15.89
C ALA A 32 4.82 -11.10 15.35
N ALA A 33 5.68 -11.87 14.66
CA ALA A 33 6.88 -11.36 14.02
C ALA A 33 6.55 -10.41 12.86
N LEU A 34 5.59 -10.75 11.99
CA LEU A 34 5.12 -9.84 10.94
C LEU A 34 4.59 -8.52 11.52
N ARG A 35 3.83 -8.60 12.62
CA ARG A 35 3.28 -7.42 13.29
C ARG A 35 4.38 -6.56 13.90
N ALA A 36 5.43 -7.16 14.47
CA ALA A 36 6.61 -6.46 14.94
C ALA A 36 7.40 -5.80 13.79
N ALA A 37 7.56 -6.50 12.66
CA ALA A 37 8.16 -5.94 11.45
C ALA A 37 7.35 -4.75 10.92
N HIS A 38 6.02 -4.87 10.86
CA HIS A 38 5.12 -3.77 10.49
C HIS A 38 5.26 -2.55 11.42
N ILE A 39 5.47 -2.75 12.72
CA ILE A 39 5.73 -1.63 13.65
C ILE A 39 7.06 -0.93 13.33
N ALA A 40 8.10 -1.69 12.97
CA ALA A 40 9.43 -1.18 12.63
C ALA A 40 9.64 -0.92 11.12
N ARG A 41 8.55 -0.80 10.35
CA ARG A 41 8.59 -0.82 8.87
C ARG A 41 9.40 0.31 8.24
N GLU A 42 9.43 1.49 8.86
CA GLU A 42 10.19 2.64 8.34
C GLU A 42 11.70 2.42 8.56
N GLU A 43 12.09 1.88 9.72
CA GLU A 43 13.46 1.50 10.01
C GLU A 43 13.93 0.35 9.10
N ILE A 44 13.07 -0.65 8.84
CA ILE A 44 13.38 -1.74 7.90
C ILE A 44 13.48 -1.19 6.46
N ALA A 45 12.57 -0.31 6.05
CA ALA A 45 12.62 0.30 4.72
C ALA A 45 13.87 1.16 4.50
N SER A 46 14.51 1.66 5.58
CA SER A 46 15.73 2.47 5.51
C SER A 46 17.04 1.68 5.38
N ILE A 47 16.97 0.35 5.41
CA ILE A 47 18.13 -0.53 5.19
C ILE A 47 18.72 -0.26 3.80
N ASP A 48 20.04 -0.12 3.72
CA ASP A 48 20.76 0.16 2.48
C ASP A 48 21.06 -1.14 1.72
N ALA A 49 20.67 -1.20 0.45
CA ALA A 49 20.90 -2.36 -0.40
C ALA A 49 22.40 -2.64 -0.66
N ILE A 50 23.29 -1.65 -0.51
CA ILE A 50 24.72 -1.83 -0.74
C ILE A 50 25.37 -2.58 0.44
N ASP A 51 25.05 -2.18 1.66
CA ASP A 51 25.72 -2.70 2.86
C ASP A 51 24.99 -3.93 3.45
N ASP A 52 23.68 -4.07 3.21
CA ASP A 52 22.82 -5.07 3.87
C ASP A 52 22.11 -6.03 2.89
N ALA A 53 22.64 -6.23 1.68
CA ALA A 53 22.04 -7.09 0.65
C ALA A 53 21.70 -8.51 1.14
N ASP A 54 22.58 -9.14 1.93
CA ASP A 54 22.36 -10.48 2.50
C ASP A 54 21.14 -10.51 3.44
N MET A 55 20.95 -9.43 4.21
CA MET A 55 19.82 -9.30 5.11
C MET A 55 18.51 -9.13 4.34
N MET A 56 18.51 -8.33 3.28
CA MET A 56 17.34 -8.13 2.40
C MET A 56 16.95 -9.44 1.69
N THR A 57 17.94 -10.19 1.20
CA THR A 57 17.78 -11.50 0.55
C THR A 57 17.13 -12.53 1.47
N LYS A 58 17.33 -12.43 2.78
CA LYS A 58 16.71 -13.34 3.77
C LYS A 58 15.38 -12.81 4.30
N LEU A 59 15.27 -11.50 4.49
CA LEU A 59 14.07 -10.88 5.09
C LEU A 59 12.89 -10.88 4.13
N SER A 60 13.10 -10.51 2.87
CA SER A 60 12.05 -10.46 1.85
C SER A 60 11.26 -11.78 1.74
N PRO A 61 11.89 -12.94 1.48
CA PRO A 61 11.17 -14.22 1.40
C PRO A 61 10.57 -14.64 2.76
N ALA A 62 11.21 -14.28 3.89
CA ALA A 62 10.65 -14.55 5.22
C ALA A 62 9.36 -13.76 5.49
N ILE A 63 9.25 -12.52 5.02
CA ILE A 63 8.00 -11.76 5.10
C ILE A 63 6.89 -12.48 4.31
N LEU A 64 7.20 -12.99 3.11
CA LEU A 64 6.22 -13.68 2.29
C LEU A 64 5.80 -15.05 2.86
N SER A 65 6.72 -15.79 3.51
CA SER A 65 6.43 -17.11 4.09
C SER A 65 5.39 -17.07 5.22
N VAL A 66 5.14 -15.91 5.82
CA VAL A 66 4.05 -15.71 6.80
C VAL A 66 2.68 -15.91 6.13
N LEU A 67 2.54 -15.54 4.87
CA LEU A 67 1.30 -15.67 4.10
C LEU A 67 1.16 -17.04 3.45
N CYS A 68 2.28 -17.64 3.04
CA CYS A 68 2.32 -18.90 2.31
C CYS A 68 3.25 -19.90 3.02
N PRO A 69 2.74 -20.67 4.00
CA PRO A 69 3.58 -21.58 4.80
C PRO A 69 4.26 -22.69 3.98
N HIS A 70 3.73 -23.02 2.79
CA HIS A 70 4.25 -24.08 1.93
C HIS A 70 4.36 -23.60 0.48
N PRO A 71 5.58 -23.34 -0.03
CA PRO A 71 5.80 -23.07 -1.44
C PRO A 71 5.30 -24.24 -2.29
N GLY A 72 4.44 -23.99 -3.28
CA GLY A 72 3.98 -25.00 -4.24
C GLY A 72 2.73 -25.80 -3.86
N ARG A 73 2.08 -25.52 -2.72
CA ARG A 73 0.77 -26.10 -2.41
C ARG A 73 -0.34 -25.19 -2.92
N THR A 74 -0.92 -25.53 -4.07
CA THR A 74 -2.14 -24.88 -4.56
C THR A 74 -3.28 -25.20 -3.57
N PRO A 75 -4.07 -24.22 -3.12
CA PRO A 75 -5.21 -24.48 -2.24
C PRO A 75 -6.22 -25.38 -2.96
N ALA A 76 -6.77 -26.36 -2.24
CA ALA A 76 -8.09 -26.87 -2.60
C ALA A 76 -9.11 -25.75 -2.36
N ASN A 77 -10.18 -25.69 -3.15
CA ASN A 77 -11.15 -24.57 -3.15
C ASN A 77 -11.76 -24.25 -1.77
N ASP A 78 -11.75 -25.21 -0.84
CA ASP A 78 -12.28 -25.06 0.52
C ASP A 78 -11.32 -24.33 1.49
N ASP A 79 -10.08 -24.04 1.08
CA ASP A 79 -9.00 -23.56 1.95
C ASP A 79 -8.69 -22.05 1.80
N LEU A 80 -9.44 -21.33 0.95
CA LEU A 80 -9.21 -19.91 0.65
C LEU A 80 -9.23 -19.02 1.90
N ASN A 81 -10.01 -19.38 2.92
CA ASN A 81 -10.07 -18.68 4.21
C ASN A 81 -8.80 -18.86 5.08
N LEU A 82 -7.94 -19.84 4.82
CA LEU A 82 -6.62 -19.96 5.46
C LEU A 82 -5.56 -19.10 4.76
N PHE A 83 -5.76 -18.79 3.46
CA PHE A 83 -4.82 -18.02 2.65
C PHE A 83 -5.00 -16.51 2.76
N PHE A 84 -6.17 -16.04 3.17
CA PHE A 84 -6.43 -14.62 3.40
C PHE A 84 -6.91 -14.38 4.82
N ASP A 85 -6.22 -13.52 5.55
CA ASP A 85 -6.57 -13.09 6.89
C ASP A 85 -6.50 -11.57 6.94
N TYR A 86 -7.63 -10.92 7.22
CA TYR A 86 -7.76 -9.47 7.14
C TYR A 86 -6.70 -8.72 7.96
N SER A 87 -6.42 -9.17 9.19
CA SER A 87 -5.47 -8.46 10.06
C SER A 87 -4.02 -8.71 9.62
N ARG A 88 -3.70 -9.94 9.27
CA ARG A 88 -2.36 -10.37 8.84
C ARG A 88 -2.01 -9.72 7.51
N ASP A 89 -2.94 -9.75 6.56
CA ASP A 89 -2.71 -9.24 5.20
C ASP A 89 -2.59 -7.71 5.21
N LEU A 90 -3.35 -7.02 6.08
CA LEU A 90 -3.15 -5.58 6.30
C LEU A 90 -1.77 -5.28 6.90
N CYS A 91 -1.29 -6.07 7.88
CA CYS A 91 0.06 -5.91 8.43
C CYS A 91 1.14 -6.15 7.36
N TYR A 92 0.95 -7.16 6.52
CA TYR A 92 1.85 -7.45 5.40
C TYR A 92 1.88 -6.30 4.39
N LEU A 93 0.72 -5.86 3.89
CA LEU A 93 0.66 -4.77 2.92
C LEU A 93 1.20 -3.46 3.50
N GLY A 94 0.88 -3.17 4.77
CA GLY A 94 1.41 -2.02 5.49
C GLY A 94 2.92 -2.07 5.68
N LEU A 95 3.52 -3.26 5.76
CA LEU A 95 4.97 -3.45 5.80
C LEU A 95 5.60 -3.35 4.40
N VAL A 96 5.03 -4.01 3.39
CA VAL A 96 5.57 -4.04 2.03
C VAL A 96 5.53 -2.67 1.36
N TYR A 97 4.51 -1.85 1.66
CA TYR A 97 4.40 -0.52 1.06
C TYR A 97 5.63 0.38 1.33
N PRO A 98 6.08 0.60 2.59
CA PRO A 98 7.31 1.35 2.83
C PRO A 98 8.54 0.77 2.16
N LEU A 99 8.66 -0.57 2.10
CA LEU A 99 9.76 -1.23 1.36
C LEU A 99 9.70 -0.85 -0.12
N ALA A 100 8.52 -0.90 -0.74
CA ALA A 100 8.32 -0.56 -2.15
C ALA A 100 8.64 0.90 -2.50
N ARG A 101 8.74 1.81 -1.53
CA ARG A 101 9.18 3.20 -1.79
C ARG A 101 10.70 3.35 -1.84
N ASN A 102 11.44 2.38 -1.29
CA ASN A 102 12.88 2.35 -1.40
C ASN A 102 13.22 1.46 -2.60
N SER A 103 13.72 2.06 -3.67
CA SER A 103 14.08 1.36 -4.91
C SER A 103 15.10 0.24 -4.70
N GLY A 104 15.92 0.31 -3.65
CA GLY A 104 16.82 -0.77 -3.26
C GLY A 104 16.10 -2.08 -2.92
N TRP A 105 14.83 -2.03 -2.47
CA TRP A 105 14.00 -3.20 -2.19
C TRP A 105 13.34 -3.79 -3.43
N HIS A 106 13.22 -3.06 -4.55
CA HIS A 106 12.44 -3.50 -5.71
C HIS A 106 12.90 -4.84 -6.32
N PRO A 107 14.21 -5.14 -6.45
CA PRO A 107 14.67 -6.44 -6.95
C PRO A 107 14.22 -7.60 -6.07
N TYR A 108 14.21 -7.41 -4.75
CA TYR A 108 13.78 -8.42 -3.78
C TYR A 108 12.25 -8.59 -3.79
N LEU A 109 11.51 -7.47 -3.77
CA LEU A 109 10.04 -7.53 -3.83
C LEU A 109 9.53 -8.18 -5.13
N SER A 110 10.20 -7.91 -6.25
CA SER A 110 9.87 -8.53 -7.54
C SER A 110 10.35 -9.98 -7.60
N GLY A 111 11.61 -10.24 -7.25
CA GLY A 111 12.23 -11.57 -7.31
C GLY A 111 11.60 -12.59 -6.37
N ASP A 112 11.20 -12.16 -5.17
CA ASP A 112 10.52 -12.98 -4.19
C ASP A 112 8.99 -12.98 -4.37
N ARG A 113 8.46 -12.38 -5.45
CA ARG A 113 7.04 -12.48 -5.85
C ARG A 113 6.04 -11.77 -4.93
N HIS A 114 6.45 -10.69 -4.26
CA HIS A 114 5.51 -9.83 -3.52
C HIS A 114 4.52 -9.13 -4.46
N VAL A 115 4.96 -8.78 -5.67
CA VAL A 115 4.09 -8.20 -6.71
C VAL A 115 3.00 -9.20 -7.11
N ASP A 116 3.37 -10.43 -7.45
CA ASP A 116 2.41 -11.51 -7.76
C ASP A 116 1.41 -11.71 -6.63
N ARG A 117 1.87 -11.66 -5.38
CA ARG A 117 1.00 -11.77 -4.21
C ARG A 117 0.01 -10.62 -4.13
N CYS A 118 0.44 -9.38 -4.37
CA CYS A 118 -0.45 -8.22 -4.42
C CYS A 118 -1.48 -8.33 -5.56
N ILE A 119 -1.07 -8.83 -6.74
CA ILE A 119 -1.97 -9.07 -7.87
C ILE A 119 -3.02 -10.14 -7.50
N GLY A 120 -2.59 -11.23 -6.88
CA GLY A 120 -3.49 -12.30 -6.40
C GLY A 120 -4.44 -11.86 -5.29
N MET A 121 -4.16 -10.73 -4.62
CA MET A 121 -5.01 -10.10 -3.61
C MET A 121 -6.11 -9.20 -4.20
N ILE A 122 -6.00 -8.78 -5.47
CA ILE A 122 -6.95 -7.85 -6.11
C ILE A 122 -8.40 -8.39 -6.09
N PRO A 123 -8.69 -9.63 -6.54
CA PRO A 123 -10.07 -10.12 -6.55
C PRO A 123 -10.72 -10.15 -5.16
N GLN A 124 -9.92 -10.35 -4.11
CA GLN A 124 -10.39 -10.44 -2.73
C GLN A 124 -10.66 -9.07 -2.11
N TYR A 125 -9.78 -8.10 -2.35
CA TYR A 125 -9.81 -6.82 -1.62
C TYR A 125 -10.26 -5.62 -2.44
N CYS A 126 -10.26 -5.71 -3.77
CA CYS A 126 -10.66 -4.63 -4.65
C CYS A 126 -12.03 -4.86 -5.29
N ASN A 127 -12.52 -6.11 -5.35
CA ASN A 127 -13.85 -6.44 -5.88
C ASN A 127 -14.88 -6.71 -4.77
N SER A 128 -14.49 -6.50 -3.51
CA SER A 128 -15.38 -6.67 -2.36
C SER A 128 -16.35 -5.49 -2.25
N GLU A 129 -17.60 -5.77 -1.88
CA GLU A 129 -18.60 -4.74 -1.56
C GLU A 129 -18.22 -3.92 -0.31
N SER A 130 -17.28 -4.41 0.49
CA SER A 130 -16.81 -3.73 1.71
C SER A 130 -15.48 -3.01 1.45
N PRO A 131 -15.44 -1.66 1.53
CA PRO A 131 -14.22 -0.88 1.40
C PRO A 131 -13.17 -1.26 2.44
N THR A 132 -11.97 -1.61 2.01
CA THR A 132 -10.86 -1.94 2.93
C THR A 132 -9.60 -1.15 2.61
N GLN A 133 -8.80 -0.89 3.64
CA GLN A 133 -7.50 -0.23 3.49
C GLN A 133 -6.49 -1.04 2.66
N HIS A 134 -6.75 -2.32 2.40
CA HIS A 134 -5.89 -3.18 1.59
C HIS A 134 -5.75 -2.64 0.17
N ALA A 135 -6.85 -2.20 -0.46
CA ALA A 135 -6.83 -1.68 -1.83
C ALA A 135 -5.90 -0.46 -1.95
N PHE A 136 -5.89 0.41 -0.93
CA PHE A 136 -5.01 1.56 -0.88
C PHE A 136 -3.52 1.17 -0.84
N TYR A 137 -3.15 0.20 0.01
CA TYR A 137 -1.77 -0.28 0.06
C TYR A 137 -1.36 -1.06 -1.20
N ILE A 138 -2.26 -1.88 -1.76
CA ILE A 138 -2.04 -2.60 -3.02
C ILE A 138 -1.77 -1.59 -4.13
N ALA A 139 -2.60 -0.54 -4.26
CA ALA A 139 -2.38 0.54 -5.23
C ALA A 139 -1.01 1.19 -5.02
N GLY A 140 -0.68 1.56 -3.78
CA GLY A 140 0.61 2.17 -3.45
C GLY A 140 1.81 1.27 -3.82
N ILE A 141 1.78 -0.01 -3.46
CA ILE A 141 2.86 -0.96 -3.78
C ILE A 141 3.04 -1.11 -5.29
N LEU A 142 1.94 -1.38 -6.00
CA LEU A 142 2.00 -1.60 -7.44
C LEU A 142 2.50 -0.33 -8.16
N LEU A 143 1.94 0.83 -7.83
CA LEU A 143 2.33 2.10 -8.45
C LEU A 143 3.81 2.43 -8.23
N GLN A 144 4.35 2.22 -7.02
CA GLN A 144 5.76 2.49 -6.72
C GLN A 144 6.73 1.55 -7.44
N ILE A 145 6.35 0.28 -7.63
CA ILE A 145 7.19 -0.68 -8.35
C ILE A 145 7.10 -0.46 -9.86
N THR A 146 5.93 -0.03 -10.38
CA THR A 146 5.73 0.23 -11.81
C THR A 146 6.45 1.48 -12.34
N SER A 147 6.62 2.51 -11.52
CA SER A 147 7.16 3.80 -11.96
C SER A 147 8.63 3.74 -12.36
N GLU A 148 9.39 2.79 -11.80
CA GLU A 148 10.82 2.59 -12.08
C GLU A 148 11.08 1.46 -13.08
N GLN A 149 10.19 0.46 -13.15
CA GLN A 149 10.33 -0.65 -14.08
C GLN A 149 9.83 -0.28 -15.49
N THR A 150 10.67 0.47 -16.22
CA THR A 150 10.51 0.70 -17.67
C THR A 150 10.73 -0.56 -18.53
N SER A 151 11.16 -1.68 -17.93
CA SER A 151 11.33 -2.98 -18.59
C SER A 151 10.09 -3.86 -18.43
N VAL A 152 9.21 -3.75 -19.43
CA VAL A 152 8.08 -4.58 -19.93
C VAL A 152 7.66 -5.89 -19.22
N THR A 153 8.46 -6.64 -18.49
CA THR A 153 8.18 -8.06 -18.21
C THR A 153 7.52 -8.43 -16.86
N THR A 154 7.43 -7.53 -15.88
CA THR A 154 6.96 -7.90 -14.51
C THR A 154 5.48 -7.61 -14.24
N LEU A 155 4.82 -6.83 -15.10
CA LEU A 155 3.46 -6.32 -14.86
C LEU A 155 2.47 -6.64 -15.99
N ASP A 156 2.92 -7.39 -17.00
CA ASP A 156 2.07 -8.07 -17.99
C ASP A 156 0.86 -8.85 -17.40
N PRO A 157 0.82 -9.30 -16.12
CA PRO A 157 -0.37 -9.99 -15.60
C PRO A 157 -1.55 -9.07 -15.28
N ILE A 158 -1.35 -7.75 -15.10
CA ILE A 158 -2.43 -6.86 -14.62
C ILE A 158 -3.20 -6.28 -15.80
N THR A 159 -4.43 -6.71 -15.98
CA THR A 159 -5.36 -6.16 -16.97
C THR A 159 -5.75 -4.71 -16.65
N GLU A 160 -6.16 -3.93 -17.65
CA GLU A 160 -6.69 -2.58 -17.44
C GLU A 160 -7.87 -2.57 -16.46
N GLN A 161 -8.73 -3.59 -16.51
CA GLN A 161 -9.85 -3.73 -15.59
C GLN A 161 -9.38 -3.92 -14.14
N GLN A 162 -8.38 -4.79 -13.90
CA GLN A 162 -7.83 -4.96 -12.55
C GLN A 162 -7.17 -3.68 -12.05
N TRP A 163 -6.51 -2.93 -12.92
CA TRP A 163 -5.99 -1.62 -12.57
C TRP A 163 -7.11 -0.67 -12.14
N TRP A 164 -8.21 -0.61 -12.91
CA TRP A 164 -9.36 0.20 -12.55
C TRP A 164 -9.99 -0.21 -11.21
N ASP A 165 -10.16 -1.52 -10.99
CA ASP A 165 -10.72 -2.06 -9.74
C ASP A 165 -9.86 -1.65 -8.53
N VAL A 166 -8.52 -1.71 -8.67
CA VAL A 166 -7.59 -1.24 -7.63
C VAL A 166 -7.73 0.26 -7.39
N MET A 167 -7.71 1.07 -8.44
CA MET A 167 -7.77 2.53 -8.32
C MET A 167 -9.08 2.97 -7.66
N LYS A 168 -10.22 2.47 -8.14
CA LYS A 168 -11.55 2.78 -7.60
C LYS A 168 -11.64 2.41 -6.12
N SER A 169 -11.21 1.20 -5.76
CA SER A 169 -11.33 0.70 -4.38
C SER A 169 -10.35 1.36 -3.41
N ALA A 170 -9.22 1.87 -3.89
CA ALA A 170 -8.27 2.63 -3.06
C ALA A 170 -8.87 3.94 -2.53
N TRP A 171 -9.84 4.54 -3.24
CA TRP A 171 -10.54 5.75 -2.80
C TRP A 171 -11.62 5.48 -1.75
N SER A 172 -12.16 4.26 -1.66
CA SER A 172 -13.33 3.96 -0.83
C SER A 172 -13.06 3.94 0.68
N ASN A 173 -11.82 3.71 1.11
CA ASN A 173 -11.48 3.70 2.53
C ASN A 173 -9.99 4.04 2.74
N PRO A 174 -9.59 5.29 2.50
CA PRO A 174 -8.23 5.71 2.78
C PRO A 174 -7.93 5.51 4.28
N PRO A 175 -6.72 5.06 4.65
CA PRO A 175 -6.41 4.71 6.04
C PRO A 175 -6.60 5.88 7.00
N TYR A 176 -7.14 5.58 8.20
CA TYR A 176 -7.25 6.56 9.28
C TYR A 176 -5.85 6.99 9.75
N GLY A 177 -5.62 8.31 9.85
CA GLY A 177 -4.34 8.88 10.28
C GLY A 177 -3.48 9.43 9.14
N ILE A 178 -4.08 10.30 8.32
CA ILE A 178 -3.47 11.03 7.20
C ILE A 178 -2.21 11.84 7.61
N ASN A 179 -1.98 12.07 8.90
CA ASN A 179 -0.75 12.71 9.41
C ASN A 179 0.54 11.91 9.19
N ASN A 180 0.49 10.74 8.58
CA ASN A 180 1.69 10.08 8.10
C ASN A 180 2.01 10.59 6.68
N ALA A 181 3.12 11.34 6.54
CA ALA A 181 3.62 11.89 5.26
C ALA A 181 3.68 10.86 4.11
N CYS A 182 3.76 9.58 4.46
CA CYS A 182 3.72 8.44 3.56
C CYS A 182 2.39 8.29 2.78
N TYR A 183 1.27 8.77 3.33
CA TYR A 183 -0.06 8.73 2.69
C TYR A 183 -0.19 9.76 1.57
N PHE A 184 0.34 10.97 1.78
CA PHE A 184 0.28 12.05 0.79
C PHE A 184 0.94 11.68 -0.53
N LYS A 185 2.09 10.99 -0.46
CA LYS A 185 2.79 10.53 -1.65
C LYS A 185 1.97 9.51 -2.45
N ILE A 186 1.22 8.61 -1.79
CA ILE A 186 0.32 7.69 -2.51
C ILE A 186 -0.80 8.48 -3.18
N LEU A 187 -1.44 9.40 -2.46
CA LEU A 187 -2.62 10.10 -2.97
C LEU A 187 -2.33 10.85 -4.28
N LEU A 188 -1.17 11.50 -4.42
CA LEU A 188 -0.78 12.14 -5.68
C LEU A 188 -0.68 11.14 -6.83
N VAL A 189 0.08 10.06 -6.63
CA VAL A 189 0.27 9.04 -7.68
C VAL A 189 -1.05 8.31 -7.98
N LEU A 190 -1.91 8.15 -6.97
CA LEU A 190 -3.23 7.57 -7.11
C LEU A 190 -4.15 8.45 -7.95
N VAL A 191 -4.09 9.79 -7.82
CA VAL A 191 -4.86 10.70 -8.69
C VAL A 191 -4.51 10.48 -10.15
N ASP A 192 -3.22 10.48 -10.48
CA ASP A 192 -2.76 10.35 -11.87
C ASP A 192 -3.11 8.97 -12.44
N ALA A 193 -2.89 7.91 -11.66
CA ALA A 193 -3.28 6.55 -12.05
C ALA A 193 -4.79 6.41 -12.23
N THR A 194 -5.59 7.03 -11.36
CA THR A 194 -7.05 7.02 -11.49
C THR A 194 -7.48 7.74 -12.76
N LYS A 195 -6.93 8.94 -13.04
CA LYS A 195 -7.20 9.66 -14.29
C LYS A 195 -6.90 8.80 -15.53
N LYS A 196 -5.80 8.05 -15.51
CA LYS A 196 -5.38 7.16 -16.60
C LYS A 196 -6.41 6.05 -16.87
N TYR A 197 -6.85 5.33 -15.85
CA TYR A 197 -7.73 4.17 -16.01
C TYR A 197 -9.23 4.51 -15.97
N MET A 198 -9.61 5.72 -15.59
CA MET A 198 -11.01 6.16 -15.51
C MET A 198 -11.74 6.11 -16.87
N GLN A 199 -11.04 6.07 -18.00
CA GLN A 199 -11.69 5.99 -19.33
C GLN A 199 -12.49 4.70 -19.55
N ILE A 200 -12.16 3.62 -18.84
CA ILE A 200 -12.92 2.35 -18.90
C ILE A 200 -13.98 2.24 -17.79
N ALA A 201 -14.17 3.31 -17.00
CA ALA A 201 -15.13 3.33 -15.91
C ALA A 201 -16.57 3.21 -16.41
N SER A 202 -17.37 2.41 -15.70
CA SER A 202 -18.82 2.42 -15.90
C SER A 202 -19.48 3.63 -15.22
N LYS A 203 -20.71 3.96 -15.62
CA LYS A 203 -21.55 4.96 -14.95
C LYS A 203 -21.67 4.70 -13.43
N SER A 204 -21.81 3.44 -13.04
CA SER A 204 -21.89 3.04 -11.64
C SER A 204 -20.58 3.29 -10.90
N ASP A 205 -19.45 3.00 -11.55
CA ASP A 205 -18.13 3.21 -10.92
C ASP A 205 -17.87 4.70 -10.67
N LEU A 206 -18.17 5.56 -11.64
CA LEU A 206 -18.03 7.01 -11.47
C LEU A 206 -18.97 7.55 -10.38
N GLY A 207 -20.19 7.02 -10.31
CA GLY A 207 -21.16 7.34 -9.25
C GLY A 207 -20.69 6.97 -7.85
N GLN A 208 -19.82 5.95 -7.71
CA GLN A 208 -19.19 5.59 -6.43
C GLN A 208 -17.88 6.35 -6.18
N LEU A 209 -17.09 6.61 -7.22
CA LEU A 209 -15.82 7.31 -7.11
C LEU A 209 -16.00 8.75 -6.61
N ILE A 210 -17.00 9.48 -7.13
CA ILE A 210 -17.25 10.88 -6.76
C ILE A 210 -17.46 11.06 -5.24
N PRO A 211 -18.40 10.36 -4.56
CA PRO A 211 -18.58 10.52 -3.12
C PRO A 211 -17.35 10.11 -2.32
N ASN A 212 -16.60 9.10 -2.76
CA ASN A 212 -15.34 8.70 -2.10
C ASN A 212 -14.27 9.79 -2.21
N LEU A 213 -14.18 10.48 -3.35
CA LEU A 213 -13.30 11.63 -3.54
C LEU A 213 -13.75 12.82 -2.68
N ASP A 214 -15.05 13.10 -2.64
CA ASP A 214 -15.61 14.17 -1.82
C ASP A 214 -15.28 13.92 -0.33
N GLU A 215 -15.49 12.70 0.19
CA GLU A 215 -15.11 12.33 1.57
C GLU A 215 -13.60 12.45 1.82
N THR A 216 -12.77 12.04 0.86
CA THR A 216 -11.31 12.14 1.00
C THR A 216 -10.86 13.59 1.05
N VAL A 217 -11.43 14.46 0.20
CA VAL A 217 -11.16 15.91 0.20
C VAL A 217 -11.59 16.55 1.51
N GLU A 218 -12.79 16.25 2.00
CA GLU A 218 -13.30 16.77 3.28
C GLU A 218 -12.37 16.39 4.44
N ARG A 219 -11.89 15.14 4.49
CA ARG A 219 -10.93 14.69 5.51
C ARG A 219 -9.60 15.44 5.41
N LEU A 220 -9.05 15.59 4.21
CA LEU A 220 -7.80 16.32 4.00
C LEU A 220 -7.91 17.79 4.41
N GLU A 221 -9.04 18.43 4.08
CA GLU A 221 -9.31 19.81 4.48
C GLU A 221 -9.45 19.96 5.99
N TRP A 222 -10.15 19.02 6.64
CA TRP A 222 -10.27 18.97 8.10
C TRP A 222 -8.90 18.87 8.77
N ASP A 223 -8.06 17.94 8.32
CA ASP A 223 -6.72 17.75 8.86
C ASP A 223 -5.85 19.01 8.66
N MET A 224 -5.92 19.65 7.49
CA MET A 224 -5.23 20.92 7.25
C MET A 224 -5.74 22.08 8.12
N GLN A 225 -7.02 22.10 8.50
CA GLN A 225 -7.55 23.11 9.40
C GLN A 225 -7.09 22.88 10.83
N GLU A 226 -7.10 21.63 11.28
CA GLU A 226 -6.63 21.27 12.61
C GLU A 226 -5.14 21.56 12.79
N GLU A 227 -4.33 21.29 11.76
CA GLU A 227 -2.91 21.63 11.78
C GLU A 227 -2.65 23.13 11.86
N ARG A 228 -3.43 23.95 11.14
CA ARG A 228 -3.33 25.41 11.26
C ARG A 228 -3.63 25.88 12.68
N ARG A 229 -4.63 25.29 13.35
CA ARG A 229 -4.91 25.58 14.77
C ARG A 229 -3.75 25.20 15.68
N LEU A 230 -3.11 24.06 15.43
CA LEU A 230 -1.93 23.62 16.20
C LEU A 230 -0.70 24.51 15.94
N GLN A 231 -0.52 25.01 14.72
CA GLN A 231 0.53 25.97 14.38
C GLN A 231 0.35 27.31 15.09
N GLU A 232 -0.88 27.81 15.18
CA GLU A 232 -1.21 29.01 15.97
C GLU A 232 -0.89 28.85 17.46
N MET A 233 -0.91 27.61 17.96
CA MET A 233 -0.47 27.24 19.31
C MET A 233 1.05 27.06 19.45
N GLY A 234 1.84 27.38 18.42
CA GLY A 234 3.30 27.33 18.45
C GLY A 234 3.89 25.95 18.18
N GLN A 235 3.14 25.03 17.58
CA GLN A 235 3.68 23.75 17.12
C GLN A 235 4.24 23.88 15.70
N GLU A 236 5.52 23.57 15.54
CA GLU A 236 6.17 23.54 14.23
C GLU A 236 5.73 22.29 13.47
N MET A 237 5.14 22.46 12.29
CA MET A 237 4.73 21.35 11.42
C MET A 237 5.21 21.56 9.99
N GLN A 238 5.80 20.50 9.43
CA GLN A 238 6.17 20.35 8.02
C GLN A 238 4.98 19.81 7.22
N ASP A 239 4.96 20.05 5.89
CA ASP A 239 4.07 19.48 4.86
C ASP A 239 2.74 20.20 4.46
N SER A 240 2.53 21.48 4.76
CA SER A 240 1.29 22.18 4.36
C SER A 240 1.09 22.34 2.84
N GLU A 241 2.16 22.63 2.09
CA GLU A 241 2.09 22.84 0.64
C GLU A 241 1.75 21.54 -0.12
N GLN A 242 2.30 20.40 0.32
CA GLN A 242 2.04 19.11 -0.32
C GLN A 242 0.56 18.72 -0.19
N ARG A 243 -0.07 19.03 0.96
CA ARG A 243 -1.49 18.74 1.21
C ARG A 243 -2.41 19.56 0.32
N GLU A 244 -2.11 20.86 0.17
CA GLU A 244 -2.89 21.74 -0.71
C GLU A 244 -2.83 21.27 -2.17
N GLY A 245 -1.65 20.84 -2.62
CA GLY A 245 -1.47 20.23 -3.94
C GLY A 245 -2.34 18.98 -4.12
N ILE A 246 -2.43 18.11 -3.11
CA ILE A 246 -3.25 16.89 -3.16
C ILE A 246 -4.73 17.21 -3.19
N ILE A 247 -5.21 18.13 -2.36
CA ILE A 247 -6.60 18.55 -2.35
C ILE A 247 -6.99 19.11 -3.72
N THR A 248 -6.13 19.94 -4.30
CA THR A 248 -6.34 20.48 -5.64
C THR A 248 -6.42 19.37 -6.68
N ALA A 249 -5.47 18.44 -6.69
CA ALA A 249 -5.45 17.32 -7.62
C ALA A 249 -6.67 16.39 -7.48
N ALA A 250 -7.11 16.12 -6.25
CA ALA A 250 -8.30 15.32 -5.97
C ALA A 250 -9.58 16.02 -6.43
N LYS A 251 -9.71 17.34 -6.21
CA LYS A 251 -10.82 18.15 -6.73
C LYS A 251 -10.88 18.15 -8.26
N GLU A 252 -9.74 18.27 -8.93
CA GLU A 252 -9.67 18.16 -10.39
C GLU A 252 -10.11 16.78 -10.88
N LEU A 253 -9.65 15.70 -10.24
CA LEU A 253 -10.07 14.34 -10.56
C LEU A 253 -11.59 14.18 -10.37
N ARG A 254 -12.13 14.73 -9.28
CA ARG A 254 -13.57 14.73 -9.00
C ARG A 254 -14.35 15.47 -10.09
N THR A 255 -13.89 16.64 -10.54
CA THR A 255 -14.49 17.37 -11.66
C THR A 255 -14.44 16.56 -12.96
N ALA A 256 -13.31 15.93 -13.26
CA ALA A 256 -13.16 15.09 -14.44
C ALA A 256 -14.11 13.89 -14.42
N ALA A 257 -14.24 13.22 -13.26
CA ALA A 257 -15.18 12.12 -13.05
C ALA A 257 -16.64 12.58 -13.22
N SER A 258 -16.98 13.78 -12.72
CA SER A 258 -18.32 14.36 -12.84
C SER A 258 -18.68 14.65 -14.31
N ASN A 259 -17.79 15.30 -15.05
CA ASN A 259 -17.97 15.59 -16.47
C ASN A 259 -18.14 14.30 -17.30
N MET A 260 -17.35 13.27 -16.97
CA MET A 260 -17.47 11.96 -17.60
C MET A 260 -18.78 11.25 -17.22
N LEU A 261 -19.26 11.39 -15.99
CA LEU A 261 -20.55 10.83 -15.57
C LEU A 261 -21.73 11.47 -16.31
N GLU A 262 -21.68 12.79 -16.54
CA GLU A 262 -22.69 13.53 -17.29
C GLU A 262 -22.77 13.11 -18.76
N SER A 263 -21.65 12.74 -19.38
CA SER A 263 -21.64 12.31 -20.79
C SER A 263 -22.37 10.98 -21.04
N PHE A 264 -22.59 10.16 -20.00
CA PHE A 264 -23.46 8.97 -20.09
C PHE A 264 -24.96 9.31 -20.15
N GLY A 265 -25.36 10.56 -19.89
CA GLY A 265 -26.74 11.02 -19.91
C GLY A 265 -27.17 11.73 -21.19
N GLN A 266 -26.24 11.97 -22.13
CA GLN A 266 -26.46 12.60 -23.44
C GLN A 266 -26.63 11.53 -24.52
#